data_AF-A0AAD6F2V2-F1
#
_entry.id   AF-A0AAD6F2V2-F1
#
_cell.length_a   1.000
_cell.length_b   1.000
_cell.length_c   1.000
_cell.angle_alpha   90.00
_cell.angle_beta   90.00
_cell.angle_gamma   90.00
#
_symmetry.space_group_name_H-M   'P 1'
#
loop_
_entity.id
_entity.type
_entity.pdbx_description
1 polymer ?
#
loop_
_entity_poly.entity_id
_entity_poly.type
_entity_poly.pdbx_seq_one_letter_code
_entity_poly.pdbx_strand_id
1 'polypeptide(L)' 'AAHFRVHHEAENDPITGLKQKTLYGKPNWDNEFGNVAAKHPGTKVGVFLCGPPQLGKSLEKQSLSHTEGDVKFIFNKENF' A
#
# COMPACT_ATOMS: atom_id res chain seq x y z
N ALA A 1 -6.97 31.68 -14.29
CA ALA A 1 -7.28 30.42 -13.59
C ALA A 1 -6.42 30.35 -12.33
N ALA A 2 -7.00 30.07 -11.17
CA ALA A 2 -6.21 29.82 -9.95
C ALA A 2 -5.59 28.42 -10.04
N HIS A 3 -4.26 28.33 -10.08
CA HIS A 3 -3.57 27.05 -10.05
C HIS A 3 -3.42 26.60 -8.60
N PHE A 4 -4.19 25.59 -8.22
CA PHE A 4 -4.06 24.94 -6.94
C PHE A 4 -3.09 23.75 -7.07
N ARG A 5 -2.02 23.72 -6.28
CA ARG A 5 -0.98 22.68 -6.33
C ARG A 5 -1.05 21.82 -5.07
N VAL A 6 -0.65 20.56 -5.16
CA VAL A 6 -0.52 19.68 -3.98
C VAL A 6 0.62 20.19 -3.10
N HIS A 7 0.29 20.74 -1.94
CA HIS A 7 1.26 21.21 -0.95
C HIS A 7 1.77 20.01 -0.13
N HIS A 8 2.93 19.47 -0.51
CA HIS A 8 3.52 18.31 0.17
C HIS A 8 4.05 18.63 1.58
N GLU A 9 4.36 19.90 1.86
CA GLU A 9 4.94 20.37 3.13
C GLU A 9 3.90 20.67 4.21
N ALA A 10 2.65 21.00 3.82
CA ALA A 10 1.58 21.25 4.77
C ALA A 10 1.16 19.94 5.46
N GLU A 11 0.76 19.96 6.74
CA GLU A 11 0.32 18.74 7.45
C GLU A 11 -0.94 18.14 6.81
N ASN A 12 -1.96 18.95 6.60
CA ASN A 12 -3.23 18.53 5.99
C ASN A 12 -3.26 18.92 4.51
N ASP A 13 -3.78 18.03 3.68
CA ASP A 13 -4.10 18.35 2.29
C ASP A 13 -5.20 19.42 2.24
N PRO A 14 -5.00 20.55 1.55
CA PRO A 14 -5.92 21.68 1.63
C PRO A 14 -7.21 21.52 0.80
N ILE A 15 -7.36 20.45 -0.01
CA ILE A 15 -8.61 20.10 -0.70
C ILE A 15 -9.43 19.11 0.14
N THR A 16 -8.80 18.02 0.56
CA THR A 16 -9.46 16.89 1.21
C THR A 16 -9.47 17.00 2.73
N GLY A 17 -8.62 17.84 3.32
CA GLY A 17 -8.43 17.94 4.76
C GLY A 17 -7.68 16.76 5.40
N LEU A 18 -7.24 15.78 4.61
CA LEU A 18 -6.60 14.56 5.12
C LEU A 18 -5.12 14.79 5.45
N LYS A 19 -4.64 14.19 6.55
CA LYS A 19 -3.20 14.10 6.86
C LYS A 19 -2.46 13.22 5.84
N GLN A 20 -3.12 12.15 5.38
CA GLN A 20 -2.59 11.24 4.38
C GLN A 20 -2.54 11.92 3.02
N LYS A 21 -1.39 11.82 2.34
CA LYS A 21 -1.17 12.47 1.05
C LYS A 21 -1.72 11.62 -0.09
N THR A 22 -2.40 12.27 -1.03
CA THR A 22 -2.84 11.65 -2.28
C THR A 22 -1.68 11.64 -3.27
N LEU A 23 -1.23 10.44 -3.64
CA LEU A 23 -0.23 10.25 -4.69
C LEU A 23 -0.92 9.75 -5.96
N TYR A 24 -0.61 10.39 -7.10
CA TYR A 24 -1.20 10.03 -8.38
C TYR A 24 -0.34 9.00 -9.10
N GLY A 25 -0.96 7.88 -9.50
CA GLY A 25 -0.29 6.78 -10.19
C GLY A 25 -0.59 5.43 -9.54
N LYS A 26 0.12 4.40 -9.98
CA LYS A 26 0.09 3.10 -9.32
C LYS A 26 1.11 3.07 -8.18
N PRO A 27 0.81 2.40 -7.06
CA PRO A 27 1.80 2.17 -6.02
C PRO A 27 2.94 1.28 -6.55
N ASN A 28 4.13 1.47 -5.98
CA ASN A 28 5.24 0.55 -6.19
C ASN A 28 5.16 -0.55 -5.12
N TRP A 29 4.58 -1.69 -5.48
CA TRP A 29 4.35 -2.78 -4.52
C TRP A 29 5.63 -3.32 -3.87
N ASP A 30 6.77 -3.32 -4.58
CA ASP A 30 8.04 -3.77 -3.98
C ASP A 30 8.44 -2.84 -2.81
N ASN A 31 8.31 -1.53 -3.01
CA ASN A 31 8.57 -0.56 -1.95
C ASN A 31 7.55 -0.67 -0.81
N GLU A 32 6.25 -0.82 -1.11
CA GLU A 32 5.22 -0.92 -0.08
C GLU A 32 5.41 -2.16 0.81
N PHE A 33 5.61 -3.33 0.21
CA PHE A 33 5.83 -4.57 0.96
C PHE A 33 7.16 -4.55 1.72
N GLY A 34 8.24 -4.07 1.09
CA GLY A 34 9.55 -3.93 1.75
C GLY A 34 9.49 -3.01 2.98
N ASN A 35 8.77 -1.88 2.88
CA ASN A 35 8.59 -0.97 4.00
C ASN A 35 7.78 -1.60 5.15
N VAL A 36 6.74 -2.38 4.84
CA VAL A 36 5.96 -3.10 5.85
C VAL A 36 6.83 -4.18 6.51
N ALA A 37 7.58 -4.96 5.74
CA ALA A 37 8.46 -6.00 6.27
C ALA A 37 9.52 -5.42 7.23
N ALA A 38 10.17 -4.31 6.85
CA ALA A 38 11.18 -3.65 7.68
C ALA A 38 10.62 -3.12 9.01
N LYS A 39 9.36 -2.70 9.03
CA LYS A 39 8.69 -2.16 10.24
C LYS A 39 8.15 -3.24 11.17
N HIS A 40 7.95 -4.47 10.67
CA HIS A 40 7.26 -5.53 11.40
C HIS A 40 8.03 -6.86 11.39
N PRO A 41 9.30 -6.92 11.85
CA PRO A 41 10.07 -8.16 11.89
C PRO A 41 9.42 -9.21 12.81
N GLY A 42 9.47 -10.49 12.43
CA GLY A 42 8.93 -11.58 13.27
C GLY A 42 7.41 -11.74 13.24
N THR A 43 6.71 -11.07 12.31
CA THR A 43 5.24 -11.02 12.31
C THR A 43 4.62 -11.68 11.08
N LYS A 44 3.37 -12.11 11.24
CA LYS A 44 2.51 -12.54 10.13
C LYS A 44 1.61 -11.37 9.75
N VAL A 45 1.70 -10.92 8.50
CA VAL A 45 0.95 -9.77 7.97
C VAL A 45 -0.13 -10.28 7.01
N GLY A 46 -1.39 -9.97 7.32
CA GLY A 46 -2.50 -10.26 6.41
C GLY A 46 -2.64 -9.18 5.33
N VAL A 47 -2.74 -9.59 4.07
CA VAL A 47 -3.00 -8.71 2.92
C VAL A 47 -4.38 -9.03 2.37
N PHE A 48 -5.27 -8.06 2.36
CA PHE A 48 -6.67 -8.24 1.95
C PHE A 48 -6.98 -7.40 0.71
N LEU A 49 -7.76 -7.96 -0.22
CA LEU A 49 -8.24 -7.23 -1.40
C LEU A 49 -9.72 -7.50 -1.67
N CYS A 50 -10.49 -6.43 -1.84
CA CYS A 50 -11.78 -6.41 -2.53
C CYS A 50 -11.66 -5.49 -3.75
N GLY A 51 -11.56 -6.05 -4.95
CA GLY A 51 -11.28 -5.27 -6.16
C GLY A 51 -10.95 -6.10 -7.40
N PRO A 52 -10.37 -5.47 -8.45
CA PRO A 52 -10.14 -6.13 -9.73
C PRO A 52 -9.26 -7.38 -9.63
N PRO A 53 -9.59 -8.49 -10.33
CA PRO A 53 -8.83 -9.74 -10.25
C PRO A 53 -7.35 -9.60 -10.62
N GLN A 54 -7.01 -8.71 -11.56
CA GLN A 54 -5.63 -8.46 -11.98
C GLN A 54 -4.79 -7.83 -10.86
N LEU A 55 -5.41 -6.97 -10.04
CA LEU A 55 -4.75 -6.43 -8.85
C LEU A 55 -4.53 -7.53 -7.82
N GLY A 56 -5.51 -8.44 -7.66
CA GLY A 56 -5.38 -9.60 -6.77
C GLY A 56 -4.17 -10.47 -7.10
N LYS A 57 -3.99 -10.83 -8.38
CA LYS A 57 -2.82 -11.59 -8.83
C LYS A 57 -1.49 -10.88 -8.56
N SER A 58 -1.49 -9.54 -8.67
CA SER A 58 -0.30 -8.73 -8.39
C SER A 58 0.05 -8.77 -6.90
N LEU A 59 -0.94 -8.58 -6.02
CA LEU A 59 -0.76 -8.61 -4.56
C LEU A 59 -0.41 -10.00 -4.03
N GLU A 60 -0.99 -11.05 -4.61
CA GLU A 60 -0.64 -12.44 -4.29
C GLU A 60 0.84 -12.72 -4.61
N LYS A 61 1.30 -12.37 -5.81
CA LYS A 61 2.71 -12.51 -6.20
C LYS A 61 3.63 -11.73 -5.27
N GLN A 62 3.25 -10.51 -4.91
CA GLN A 62 4.03 -9.65 -4.03
C GLN A 62 4.12 -10.21 -2.61
N SER A 63 3.01 -10.73 -2.08
CA SER A 63 2.97 -11.39 -0.78
C SER A 63 3.88 -12.61 -0.71
N LEU A 64 3.91 -13.42 -1.79
CA LEU A 64 4.81 -14.56 -1.89
C LEU A 64 6.28 -14.13 -1.97
N SER A 65 6.58 -13.10 -2.76
CA SER A 65 7.96 -12.65 -3.00
C SER A 65 8.58 -11.95 -1.79
N HIS A 66 7.78 -11.28 -0.96
CA HIS A 66 8.25 -10.57 0.23
C HIS A 66 8.08 -11.37 1.54
N THR A 67 7.65 -12.64 1.43
CA THR A 67 7.70 -13.57 2.57
C THR A 67 9.13 -14.09 2.69
N GLU A 68 9.96 -13.41 3.48
CA GLU A 68 11.36 -13.73 3.68
C GLU A 68 11.74 -13.65 5.16
N GLY A 69 12.58 -14.59 5.60
CA GLY A 69 13.06 -14.67 6.98
C GLY A 69 11.90 -14.75 7.99
N ASP A 70 11.84 -13.74 8.86
CA ASP A 70 10.94 -13.68 10.01
C ASP A 70 9.57 -13.05 9.72
N VAL A 71 9.36 -12.44 8.54
CA VAL A 71 8.08 -11.82 8.16
C VAL A 71 7.36 -12.70 7.15
N LYS A 72 6.06 -12.95 7.38
CA LYS A 72 5.22 -13.74 6.48
C LYS A 72 3.99 -12.98 6.04
N PHE A 73 3.86 -12.73 4.75
CA PHE A 73 2.66 -12.13 4.17
C PHE A 73 1.66 -13.23 3.77
N ILE A 74 0.38 -13.02 4.13
CA ILE A 74 -0.71 -13.96 3.86
C ILE A 74 -1.78 -13.22 3.08
N PHE A 75 -1.90 -13.54 1.78
CA PHE A 75 -2.90 -12.91 0.92
C PHE A 75 -4.27 -13.58 1.07
N ASN A 76 -5.30 -12.76 1.24
CA ASN A 76 -6.71 -13.16 1.33
C ASN A 76 -7.52 -12.33 0.34
N LYS A 77 -8.13 -13.00 -0.64
CA LYS A 77 -9.10 -12.36 -1.53
C LYS A 77 -10.46 -12.34 -0.83
N GLU A 78 -11.02 -11.15 -0.67
CA GLU A 78 -12.31 -10.94 -0.03
C GLU A 78 -13.34 -10.45 -1.04
N ASN A 79 -14.60 -10.84 -0.86
CA ASN A 79 -15.73 -10.32 -1.62
C ASN A 79 -16.72 -9.69 -0.61
N PHE A 80 -16.41 -8.46 -0.18
CA PHE A 80 -17.25 -7.67 0.72
C PHE A 80 -18.37 -6.94 -0.03
#